data_AF-A0AAD1R9B5-F1
#
_entry.id   AF-A0AAD1R9B5-F1
#
_cell.length_a   1.000
_cell.length_b   1.000
_cell.length_c   1.000
_cell.angle_alpha   90.00
_cell.angle_beta   90.00
_cell.angle_gamma   90.00
#
_symmetry.space_group_name_H-M   'P 1'
#
loop_
_entity.id
_entity.type
_entity.pdbx_description
1 polymer ?
#
loop_
_entity_poly.entity_id
_entity_poly.type
_entity_poly.pdbx_seq_one_letter_code
_entity_poly.pdbx_strand_id
1 'polypeptide(L)'
;MSVPFSAPPRPKEPKKTIERKFHPETWLYDLVGVGPEGHTQISLTTPDSITTWETDAFCLSQSGYGEAERVELTTIQPYFIDLTFPHSVVQDEVFPLTAQVFNYEKTCLVVGVWLSDSPDFKAVKTYNEDTHCICEDQSEIYTWNVTAKTIGTGQKFMELHIVVR
;
A
#
# COMPACT_ATOMS: atom_id res chain seq x y z
N MET A 1 9.71 -49.55 -20.30
CA MET A 1 10.12 -48.39 -19.49
C MET A 1 9.36 -47.19 -20.03
N SER A 2 8.29 -46.79 -19.34
CA SER A 2 7.39 -45.71 -19.77
C SER A 2 7.84 -44.42 -19.08
N VAL A 3 8.20 -43.39 -19.87
CA VAL A 3 8.56 -42.07 -19.35
C VAL A 3 7.27 -41.30 -19.05
N PRO A 4 7.07 -40.72 -17.85
CA PRO A 4 5.88 -39.93 -17.57
C PRO A 4 5.97 -38.57 -18.26
N PHE A 5 4.91 -38.20 -18.95
CA PHE A 5 4.74 -36.89 -19.59
C PHE A 5 4.53 -35.83 -18.49
N SER A 6 5.45 -34.89 -18.32
CA SER A 6 5.23 -33.77 -17.39
C SER A 6 4.37 -32.70 -18.06
N ALA A 7 3.34 -32.24 -17.34
CA ALA A 7 2.48 -31.16 -17.81
C ALA A 7 3.26 -29.83 -17.84
N PRO A 8 3.01 -28.95 -18.83
CA PRO A 8 3.66 -27.65 -18.88
C PRO A 8 3.24 -26.76 -17.69
N PRO A 9 4.15 -25.91 -17.18
CA PRO A 9 3.86 -25.01 -16.08
C PRO A 9 2.76 -24.01 -16.49
N ARG A 10 1.76 -23.84 -15.61
CA ARG A 10 0.68 -22.87 -15.81
C ARG A 10 1.24 -21.44 -15.89
N PRO A 11 0.71 -20.59 -16.79
CA PRO A 11 1.05 -19.17 -16.82
C PRO A 11 0.77 -18.54 -15.46
N LYS A 12 1.75 -17.83 -14.88
CA LYS A 12 1.57 -17.07 -13.65
C LYS A 12 0.68 -15.87 -13.95
N GLU A 13 -0.50 -15.85 -13.36
CA GLU A 13 -1.45 -14.72 -13.48
C GLU A 13 -0.79 -13.44 -12.92
N PRO A 14 -0.95 -12.28 -13.59
CA PRO A 14 -0.28 -11.06 -13.16
C PRO A 14 -0.84 -10.62 -11.79
N LYS A 15 0.04 -10.57 -10.79
CA LYS A 15 -0.28 -9.99 -9.48
C LYS A 15 -0.49 -8.49 -9.66
N LYS A 16 -1.72 -8.03 -9.41
CA LYS A 16 -2.10 -6.62 -9.46
C LYS A 16 -1.35 -5.85 -8.37
N THR A 17 -0.35 -5.05 -8.75
CA THR A 17 0.27 -4.05 -7.88
C THR A 17 -0.79 -3.01 -7.50
N ILE A 18 -1.14 -2.90 -6.22
CA ILE A 18 -2.05 -1.85 -5.73
C ILE A 18 -1.18 -0.64 -5.42
N GLU A 19 -1.05 0.27 -6.40
CA GLU A 19 -0.45 1.58 -6.19
C GLU A 19 -1.40 2.47 -5.38
N ARG A 20 -0.90 3.14 -4.33
CA ARG A 20 -1.63 4.14 -3.55
C ARG A 20 -2.11 5.25 -4.48
N LYS A 21 -3.43 5.39 -4.66
CA LYS A 21 -4.02 6.42 -5.53
C LYS A 21 -5.09 7.26 -4.84
N PHE A 22 -5.66 6.81 -3.73
CA PHE A 22 -6.76 7.50 -3.06
C PHE A 22 -6.37 8.02 -1.66
N HIS A 23 -5.85 9.25 -1.62
CA HIS A 23 -5.46 9.99 -0.41
C HIS A 23 -6.09 11.39 -0.40
N PRO A 24 -7.40 11.51 -0.11
CA PRO A 24 -8.07 12.80 -0.07
C PRO A 24 -7.75 13.56 1.23
N GLU A 25 -7.76 14.90 1.18
CA GLU A 25 -7.72 15.75 2.38
C GLU A 25 -9.08 15.79 3.11
N THR A 26 -10.19 15.53 2.39
CA THR A 26 -11.55 15.42 2.94
C THR A 26 -12.22 14.18 2.37
N TRP A 27 -12.59 13.24 3.25
CA TRP A 27 -13.12 11.94 2.82
C TRP A 27 -14.61 11.96 2.46
N LEU A 28 -15.44 12.65 3.26
CA LEU A 28 -16.89 12.76 3.02
C LEU A 28 -17.36 14.20 3.23
N TYR A 29 -17.99 14.78 2.21
CA TYR A 29 -18.67 16.06 2.29
C TYR A 29 -19.90 16.04 1.39
N ASP A 30 -21.04 15.59 1.92
CA ASP A 30 -22.26 15.39 1.14
C ASP A 30 -23.53 15.64 1.97
N LEU A 31 -24.65 15.88 1.28
CA LEU A 31 -25.97 16.05 1.86
C LEU A 31 -26.87 14.87 1.47
N VAL A 32 -27.41 14.17 2.46
CA VAL A 32 -28.25 12.99 2.22
C VAL A 32 -29.64 13.18 2.78
N GLY A 33 -30.65 12.86 1.97
CA GLY A 33 -32.05 12.88 2.39
C GLY A 33 -32.34 11.73 3.36
N VAL A 34 -32.92 12.06 4.51
CA VAL A 34 -33.43 11.07 5.47
C VAL A 34 -34.91 10.84 5.17
N GLY A 35 -35.27 9.58 4.90
CA GLY A 35 -36.65 9.20 4.60
C GLY A 35 -37.57 9.28 5.82
N PRO A 36 -38.88 8.97 5.65
CA PRO A 36 -39.85 8.98 6.74
C PRO A 36 -39.54 8.00 7.87
N GLU A 37 -38.64 7.02 7.63
CA GLU A 37 -38.16 6.07 8.65
C GLU A 37 -37.09 6.65 9.59
N GLY A 38 -36.66 7.90 9.36
CA GLY A 38 -35.77 8.62 10.27
C GLY A 38 -34.30 8.17 10.25
N HIS A 39 -33.91 7.30 9.32
CA HIS A 39 -32.52 6.87 9.15
C HIS A 39 -32.15 6.71 7.66
N THR A 40 -30.85 6.75 7.38
CA THR A 40 -30.27 6.52 6.05
C THR A 40 -28.92 5.83 6.20
N GLN A 41 -28.50 5.05 5.20
CA GLN A 41 -27.23 4.36 5.20
C GLN A 41 -26.47 4.67 3.91
N ILE A 42 -25.20 5.02 4.05
CA ILE A 42 -24.30 5.37 2.95
C ILE A 42 -23.15 4.37 2.96
N SER A 43 -22.84 3.79 1.80
CA SER A 43 -21.66 2.94 1.63
C SER A 43 -20.55 3.75 0.96
N LEU A 44 -19.41 3.84 1.64
CA LEU A 44 -18.24 4.60 1.18
C LEU A 44 -17.01 3.68 1.17
N THR A 45 -16.13 3.89 0.21
CA THR A 45 -14.82 3.25 0.21
C THR A 45 -13.88 4.05 1.10
N THR A 46 -13.20 3.38 2.03
CA THR A 46 -12.21 3.99 2.91
C THR A 46 -10.96 4.42 2.13
N PRO A 47 -10.30 5.52 2.51
CA PRO A 47 -9.03 5.91 1.91
C PRO A 47 -7.90 4.91 2.14
N ASP A 48 -6.89 4.95 1.28
CA ASP A 48 -5.72 4.05 1.36
C ASP A 48 -4.72 4.47 2.47
N SER A 49 -5.01 5.55 3.21
CA SER A 49 -4.16 6.09 4.27
C SER A 49 -4.49 5.51 5.64
N ILE A 50 -3.44 5.35 6.46
CA ILE A 50 -3.58 5.10 7.90
C ILE A 50 -3.93 6.43 8.54
N THR A 51 -5.21 6.65 8.84
CA THR A 51 -5.71 7.95 9.32
C THR A 51 -6.94 7.73 10.19
N THR A 52 -7.01 8.45 11.31
CA THR A 52 -8.25 8.58 12.07
C THR A 52 -9.03 9.77 11.52
N TRP A 53 -10.25 9.50 11.06
CA TRP A 53 -11.18 10.47 10.52
C TRP A 53 -12.15 10.89 11.60
N GLU A 54 -12.25 12.19 11.86
CA GLU A 54 -13.29 12.77 12.70
C GLU A 54 -14.52 13.12 11.84
N THR A 55 -15.70 12.65 12.24
CA THR A 55 -16.95 12.91 11.51
C THR A 55 -17.76 14.00 12.18
N ASP A 56 -18.28 14.92 11.37
CA ASP A 56 -19.25 15.92 11.81
C ASP A 56 -20.51 15.80 10.95
N ALA A 57 -21.68 15.88 11.56
CA ALA A 57 -22.95 15.75 10.87
C ALA A 57 -24.05 16.58 11.55
N PHE A 58 -24.91 17.17 10.73
CA PHE A 58 -26.09 17.91 11.20
C PHE A 58 -27.31 17.57 10.33
N CYS A 59 -28.49 17.75 10.92
CA CYS A 59 -29.78 17.49 10.31
C CYS A 59 -30.62 18.76 10.26
N LEU A 60 -31.32 18.96 9.14
CA LEU A 60 -32.27 20.05 8.95
C LEU A 60 -33.64 19.47 8.59
N SER A 61 -34.68 19.91 9.32
CA SER A 61 -36.07 19.54 9.05
C SER A 61 -37.00 20.73 9.30
N GLN A 62 -38.28 20.59 8.95
CA GLN A 62 -39.30 21.57 9.34
C GLN A 62 -39.41 21.75 10.86
N SER A 63 -39.01 20.72 11.63
CA SER A 63 -39.02 20.73 13.08
C SER A 63 -37.79 21.44 13.69
N GLY A 64 -36.77 21.76 12.90
CA GLY A 64 -35.59 22.50 13.34
C GLY A 64 -34.25 21.90 12.89
N TYR A 65 -33.20 22.33 13.59
CA TYR A 65 -31.80 21.90 13.43
C TYR A 65 -31.42 20.90 14.53
N GLY A 66 -30.65 19.88 14.17
CA GLY A 66 -30.02 18.97 15.12
C GLY A 66 -28.57 18.70 14.73
N GLU A 67 -27.70 18.57 15.71
CA GLU A 67 -26.29 18.25 15.54
C GLU A 67 -26.01 16.86 16.08
N ALA A 68 -25.24 16.06 15.35
CA ALA A 68 -24.86 14.72 15.76
C ALA A 68 -23.60 14.77 16.63
N GLU A 69 -23.43 13.75 17.47
CA GLU A 69 -22.18 13.57 18.20
C GLU A 69 -21.05 13.18 17.23
N ARG A 70 -19.86 13.72 17.46
CA ARG A 70 -18.67 13.38 16.69
C ARG A 70 -18.28 11.93 16.92
N VAL A 71 -18.02 11.22 15.82
CA VAL A 71 -17.54 9.84 15.84
C VAL A 71 -16.18 9.80 15.14
N GLU A 72 -15.28 8.96 15.66
CA GLU A 72 -13.99 8.71 15.04
C GLU A 72 -14.01 7.39 14.26
N LEU A 73 -13.42 7.40 13.07
CA LEU A 73 -13.26 6.20 12.24
C LEU A 73 -11.80 6.09 11.81
N THR A 74 -11.12 5.03 12.25
CA THR A 74 -9.73 4.77 11.86
C THR A 74 -9.68 3.86 10.64
N THR A 75 -9.08 4.33 9.56
CA THR A 75 -8.71 3.52 8.40
C THR A 75 -7.29 3.01 8.61
N ILE A 76 -7.08 1.71 8.52
CA ILE A 76 -5.75 1.08 8.62
C ILE A 76 -5.48 0.24 7.38
N GLN A 77 -4.26 0.33 6.88
CA GLN A 77 -3.75 -0.60 5.89
C GLN A 77 -3.14 -1.79 6.63
N PRO A 78 -3.69 -3.02 6.51
CA PRO A 78 -3.29 -4.16 7.34
C PRO A 78 -1.81 -4.54 7.20
N TYR A 79 -1.22 -4.26 6.04
CA TYR A 79 0.21 -4.32 5.81
C TYR A 79 0.59 -3.29 4.74
N PHE A 80 1.77 -2.69 4.84
CA PHE A 80 2.25 -1.75 3.83
C PHE A 80 3.77 -1.74 3.73
N ILE A 81 4.26 -1.16 2.64
CA ILE A 81 5.68 -0.92 2.39
C ILE A 81 5.96 0.57 2.46
N ASP A 82 7.02 0.94 3.17
CA ASP A 82 7.56 2.29 3.18
C ASP A 82 8.92 2.30 2.50
N LEU A 83 9.16 3.28 1.63
CA LEU A 83 10.35 3.35 0.78
C LEU A 83 11.18 4.56 1.14
N THR A 84 12.42 4.30 1.53
CA THR A 84 13.41 5.35 1.79
C THR A 84 14.45 5.37 0.68
N PHE A 85 14.57 6.52 0.01
CA PHE A 85 15.60 6.81 -0.98
C PHE A 85 16.05 8.28 -0.85
N PRO A 86 17.28 8.63 -1.25
CA PRO A 86 17.75 10.01 -1.19
C PRO A 86 17.00 10.91 -2.18
N HIS A 87 16.85 12.20 -1.83
CA HIS A 87 16.15 13.19 -2.66
C HIS A 87 16.67 13.28 -4.09
N SER A 88 17.98 13.12 -4.27
CA SER A 88 18.65 13.09 -5.57
C SER A 88 19.79 12.08 -5.56
N VAL A 89 20.02 11.46 -6.70
CA VAL A 89 21.10 10.49 -6.91
C VAL A 89 21.98 10.95 -8.06
N VAL A 90 23.27 10.66 -7.98
CA VAL A 90 24.22 10.91 -9.06
C VAL A 90 24.21 9.70 -9.98
N GLN A 91 24.19 9.93 -11.30
CA GLN A 91 24.31 8.86 -12.28
C GLN A 91 25.60 8.06 -12.05
N ASP A 92 25.53 6.75 -12.19
CA ASP A 92 26.64 5.81 -12.00
C ASP A 92 27.23 5.74 -10.57
N GLU A 93 26.68 6.48 -9.61
CA GLU A 93 26.98 6.29 -8.19
C GLU A 93 26.05 5.26 -7.54
N VAL A 94 26.56 4.62 -6.48
CA VAL A 94 25.80 3.64 -5.69
C VAL A 94 25.10 4.36 -4.55
N PHE A 95 23.79 4.14 -4.40
CA PHE A 95 23.00 4.61 -3.26
C PHE A 95 22.17 3.47 -2.66
N PRO A 96 21.87 3.52 -1.35
CA PRO A 96 20.99 2.55 -0.72
C PRO A 96 19.52 2.88 -1.04
N LEU A 97 18.78 1.87 -1.48
CA LEU A 97 17.32 1.85 -1.45
C LEU A 97 16.88 0.93 -0.32
N THR A 98 16.02 1.45 0.56
CA THR A 98 15.49 0.69 1.70
C THR A 98 13.98 0.60 1.59
N ALA A 99 13.46 -0.61 1.75
CA ALA A 99 12.04 -0.87 1.88
C ALA A 99 11.75 -1.48 3.25
N GLN A 100 10.84 -0.88 4.01
CA GLN A 100 10.36 -1.42 5.28
C GLN A 100 8.94 -1.93 5.11
N VAL A 101 8.72 -3.21 5.40
CA VAL A 101 7.38 -3.81 5.37
C VAL A 101 6.84 -3.90 6.77
N PHE A 102 5.66 -3.31 7.01
CA PHE A 102 4.95 -3.36 8.27
C PHE A 102 3.80 -4.36 8.20
N ASN A 103 3.59 -5.12 9.28
CA ASN A 103 2.43 -6.00 9.44
C ASN A 103 1.61 -5.61 10.68
N TYR A 104 0.38 -5.17 10.47
CA TYR A 104 -0.62 -4.90 11.50
C TYR A 104 -1.73 -5.97 11.54
N GLU A 105 -1.64 -7.02 10.72
CA GLU A 105 -2.54 -8.18 10.83
C GLU A 105 -2.26 -8.95 12.12
N LYS A 106 -3.31 -9.54 12.69
CA LYS A 106 -3.22 -10.44 13.85
C LYS A 106 -2.52 -11.77 13.54
N THR A 107 -2.06 -11.96 12.31
CA THR A 107 -1.44 -13.19 11.81
C THR A 107 -0.07 -12.90 11.24
N CYS A 108 0.84 -13.88 11.34
CA CYS A 108 2.16 -13.75 10.73
C CYS A 108 2.08 -13.96 9.21
N LEU A 109 2.75 -13.07 8.47
CA LEU A 109 2.81 -13.08 7.01
C LEU A 109 4.20 -13.53 6.55
N VAL A 110 4.27 -14.42 5.55
CA VAL A 110 5.55 -14.71 4.88
C VAL A 110 5.68 -13.76 3.71
N VAL A 111 6.56 -12.77 3.85
CA VAL A 111 6.74 -11.70 2.88
C VAL A 111 8.06 -11.88 2.15
N GLY A 112 8.02 -11.75 0.82
CA GLY A 112 9.20 -11.46 0.02
C GLY A 112 9.02 -10.15 -0.74
N VAL A 113 10.14 -9.46 -0.94
CA VAL A 113 10.17 -8.19 -1.69
C VAL A 113 11.19 -8.30 -2.82
N TRP A 114 10.76 -7.90 -4.02
CA TRP A 114 11.61 -7.82 -5.21
C TRP A 114 11.47 -6.46 -5.87
N LEU A 115 12.61 -5.97 -6.33
CA LEU A 115 12.70 -4.79 -7.17
C LEU A 115 12.67 -5.23 -8.63
N SER A 116 11.77 -4.64 -9.42
CA SER A 116 11.63 -4.97 -10.83
C SER A 116 12.86 -4.58 -11.63
N ASP A 117 13.25 -5.43 -12.58
CA ASP A 117 14.33 -5.11 -13.49
C ASP A 117 13.95 -3.92 -14.39
N SER A 118 14.88 -3.00 -14.59
CA SER A 118 14.71 -1.83 -15.45
C SER A 118 16.02 -1.44 -16.12
N PRO A 119 16.01 -0.95 -17.37
CA PRO A 119 17.21 -0.38 -17.99
C PRO A 119 17.70 0.91 -17.30
N ASP A 120 16.85 1.55 -16.49
CA ASP A 120 17.13 2.83 -15.86
C ASP A 120 18.06 2.71 -14.63
N PHE A 121 18.22 1.50 -14.07
CA PHE A 121 19.08 1.25 -12.92
C PHE A 121 19.64 -0.18 -12.88
N LYS A 122 20.65 -0.40 -12.04
CA LYS A 122 21.08 -1.74 -11.60
C LYS A 122 20.92 -1.83 -10.09
N ALA A 123 20.42 -2.95 -9.59
CA ALA A 123 20.23 -3.14 -8.15
C ALA A 123 20.76 -4.48 -7.69
N VAL A 124 21.40 -4.50 -6.52
CA VAL A 124 21.94 -5.70 -5.88
C VAL A 124 21.42 -5.74 -4.45
N LYS A 125 20.74 -6.82 -4.06
CA LYS A 125 20.31 -7.02 -2.67
C LYS A 125 21.52 -7.08 -1.75
N THR A 126 21.42 -6.46 -0.58
CA THR A 126 22.49 -6.48 0.42
C THR A 126 22.48 -7.77 1.27
N TYR A 127 21.31 -8.39 1.45
CA TYR A 127 21.13 -9.64 2.21
C TYR A 127 20.56 -10.78 1.36
N ASN A 128 20.89 -12.01 1.76
CA ASN A 128 20.69 -13.24 0.98
C ASN A 128 19.35 -13.95 1.20
N GLU A 129 18.51 -13.48 2.12
CA GLU A 129 17.19 -14.09 2.37
C GLU A 129 16.11 -13.40 1.53
N ASP A 130 15.41 -14.18 0.70
CA ASP A 130 14.38 -13.66 -0.18
C ASP A 130 13.03 -13.46 0.50
N THR A 131 12.82 -14.09 1.65
CA THR A 131 11.54 -14.09 2.38
C THR A 131 11.75 -14.08 3.88
N HIS A 132 10.99 -13.24 4.59
CA HIS A 132 10.94 -13.20 6.04
C HIS A 132 9.52 -13.39 6.55
N CYS A 133 9.39 -13.93 7.77
CA CYS A 133 8.13 -14.03 8.47
C CYS A 133 7.95 -12.77 9.34
N ILE A 134 6.89 -12.00 9.09
CA ILE A 134 6.58 -10.76 9.83
C ILE A 134 5.31 -11.01 10.63
N CYS A 135 5.39 -11.03 11.97
CA CYS A 135 4.22 -11.19 12.83
C CYS A 135 3.55 -9.86 13.17
N GLU A 136 2.48 -9.92 13.97
CA GLU A 136 1.72 -8.75 14.42
C GLU A 136 2.63 -7.68 15.03
N ASP A 137 2.42 -6.42 14.60
CA ASP A 137 3.16 -5.23 15.05
C ASP A 137 4.67 -5.31 14.85
N GLN A 138 5.13 -6.17 13.92
CA GLN A 138 6.52 -6.27 13.51
C GLN A 138 6.75 -5.64 12.14
N SER A 139 8.01 -5.34 11.85
CA SER A 139 8.44 -4.86 10.54
C SER A 139 9.77 -5.47 10.13
N GLU A 140 9.95 -5.67 8.83
CA GLU A 140 11.22 -6.13 8.25
C GLU A 140 11.76 -5.17 7.21
N ILE A 141 13.09 -5.08 7.14
CA ILE A 141 13.80 -4.13 6.28
C ILE A 141 14.55 -4.87 5.17
N TYR A 142 14.32 -4.46 3.94
CA TYR A 142 14.98 -4.96 2.74
C TYR A 142 15.81 -3.84 2.12
N THR A 143 17.09 -4.12 1.82
CA THR A 143 18.02 -3.12 1.30
C THR A 143 18.65 -3.58 -0.02
N TRP A 144 18.72 -2.66 -0.97
CA TRP A 144 19.44 -2.81 -2.22
C TRP A 144 20.49 -1.71 -2.39
N ASN A 145 21.65 -2.08 -2.90
CA ASN A 145 22.60 -1.14 -3.48
C ASN A 145 22.20 -0.89 -4.93
N VAL A 146 21.79 0.34 -5.23
CA VAL A 146 21.25 0.75 -6.53
C VAL A 146 22.22 1.69 -7.23
N THR A 147 22.39 1.50 -8.54
CA THR A 147 23.16 2.38 -9.42
C THR A 147 22.26 2.90 -10.53
N ALA A 148 22.00 4.20 -10.55
CA ALA A 148 21.21 4.83 -11.60
C ALA A 148 21.98 4.87 -12.94
N LYS A 149 21.31 4.55 -14.04
CA LYS A 149 21.91 4.50 -15.39
C LYS A 149 21.40 5.58 -16.33
N THR A 150 20.20 6.09 -16.12
CA THR A 150 19.60 7.13 -16.95
C THR A 150 19.36 8.40 -16.16
N ILE A 151 19.63 9.55 -16.75
CA ILE A 151 19.28 10.87 -16.20
C ILE A 151 17.81 11.15 -16.52
N GLY A 152 17.03 11.59 -15.52
CA GLY A 152 15.64 11.97 -15.69
C GLY A 152 15.15 12.85 -14.54
N THR A 153 14.04 13.56 -14.77
CA THR A 153 13.33 14.32 -13.74
C THR A 153 12.67 13.37 -12.74
N GLY A 154 12.58 13.79 -11.47
CA GLY A 154 12.31 12.97 -10.28
C GLY A 154 11.21 11.90 -10.39
N GLN A 155 11.40 10.81 -9.64
CA GLN A 155 10.47 9.68 -9.48
C GLN A 155 10.01 9.05 -10.80
N LYS A 156 10.95 8.59 -11.63
CA LYS A 156 10.63 7.44 -12.47
C LYS A 156 10.66 6.22 -11.55
N PHE A 157 9.45 5.82 -11.12
CA PHE A 157 9.21 4.90 -10.01
C PHE A 157 9.98 3.60 -10.19
N MET A 158 10.91 3.35 -9.25
CA MET A 158 11.41 2.01 -9.03
C MET A 158 10.22 1.16 -8.59
N GLU A 159 9.75 0.26 -9.45
CA GLU A 159 8.59 -0.57 -9.16
C GLU A 159 9.02 -1.74 -8.26
N LEU A 160 8.41 -1.83 -7.08
CA LEU A 160 8.62 -2.91 -6.13
C LEU A 160 7.38 -3.79 -6.10
N HIS A 161 7.59 -5.10 -6.16
CA HIS A 161 6.53 -6.09 -5.96
C HIS A 161 6.71 -6.78 -4.62
N ILE A 162 5.64 -6.76 -3.82
CA ILE A 162 5.53 -7.54 -2.59
C ILE A 162 4.79 -8.83 -2.92
N VAL A 163 5.35 -9.96 -2.55
CA VAL A 163 4.63 -11.24 -2.53
C VAL A 163 4.43 -11.61 -1.07
N VAL A 164 3.19 -11.47 -0.64
CA VAL A 164 2.69 -12.06 0.60
C VAL A 164 2.21 -13.48 0.29
N ARG A 165 2.57 -14.44 1.15
CA ARG A 165 2.10 -15.83 1.15
C ARG A 165 1.61 -16.23 2.53
#